data_AF-A0A2W5K917-F1
#
_entry.id   AF-A0A2W5K917-F1
#
_cell.length_a   1.000
_cell.length_b   1.000
_cell.length_c   1.000
_cell.angle_alpha   90.00
_cell.angle_beta   90.00
_cell.angle_gamma   90.00
#
_symmetry.space_group_name_H-M   'P 1'
#
loop_
_entity.id
_entity.type
_entity.pdbx_description
1 polymer ?
#
loop_
_entity_poly.entity_id
_entity_poly.type
_entity_poly.pdbx_seq_one_letter_code
_entity_poly.pdbx_strand_id
1 'polypeptide(L)'
;MDEKKQFAERLRAAMRAAGYEARPNVLEQHFNERYWGRSVTYQGARRWLMGLSIPEQDKLQVLAQWLGVEPQTLRYGTPAQIADATPPWPAVTDPADRAAISAFLALPPDRRKPLRELIAQLGVAPRRRR
;
A
#
# COMPACT_ATOMS: atom_id res chain seq x y z
N MET A 1 -4.71 8.60 -19.84
CA MET A 1 -4.20 9.05 -18.53
C MET A 1 -2.70 9.32 -18.67
N ASP A 2 -2.21 10.46 -18.20
CA ASP A 2 -0.79 10.84 -18.35
C ASP A 2 0.07 10.08 -17.32
N GLU A 3 0.98 9.21 -17.79
CA GLU A 3 1.86 8.38 -16.94
C GLU A 3 2.65 9.24 -15.94
N LYS A 4 3.11 10.43 -16.35
CA LYS A 4 3.90 11.33 -15.50
C LYS A 4 3.06 11.88 -14.37
N LYS A 5 1.79 12.20 -14.62
CA LYS A 5 0.84 12.66 -13.60
C LYS A 5 0.55 11.56 -12.58
N GLN A 6 0.34 10.33 -13.04
CA GLN A 6 0.10 9.20 -12.15
C GLN A 6 1.32 8.87 -11.28
N PHE A 7 2.53 8.94 -11.85
CA PHE A 7 3.77 8.83 -11.09
C PHE A 7 3.85 9.90 -9.99
N ALA A 8 3.53 11.15 -10.31
CA ALA A 8 3.54 12.24 -9.34
C ALA A 8 2.54 12.01 -8.20
N GLU A 9 1.32 11.54 -8.48
CA GLU A 9 0.35 11.19 -7.44
C GLU A 9 0.88 10.10 -6.51
N ARG A 10 1.45 9.02 -7.08
CA ARG A 10 2.05 7.94 -6.30
C ARG A 10 3.21 8.42 -5.44
N LEU A 11 4.08 9.25 -6.00
CA LEU A 11 5.21 9.84 -5.28
C LEU A 11 4.73 10.68 -4.09
N ARG A 12 3.73 11.55 -4.28
CA ARG A 12 3.15 12.34 -3.17
C ARG A 12 2.45 11.46 -2.14
N ALA A 13 1.81 10.38 -2.55
CA ALA A 13 1.19 9.42 -1.64
C ALA A 13 2.26 8.68 -0.81
N ALA A 14 3.32 8.20 -1.45
CA ALA A 14 4.43 7.52 -0.78
C ALA A 14 5.16 8.43 0.21
N MET A 15 5.41 9.69 -0.15
CA MET A 15 5.96 10.69 0.79
C MET A 15 5.08 10.86 2.02
N ARG A 16 3.77 11.03 1.85
CA ARG A 16 2.82 11.18 2.97
C ARG A 16 2.72 9.91 3.82
N ALA A 17 2.72 8.73 3.19
CA ALA A 17 2.69 7.46 3.89
C ALA A 17 3.97 7.23 4.73
N ALA A 18 5.11 7.72 4.26
CA ALA A 18 6.38 7.71 4.99
C ALA A 18 6.51 8.86 6.02
N GLY A 19 5.48 9.68 6.19
CA GLY A 19 5.45 10.76 7.19
C GLY A 19 6.04 12.11 6.74
N TYR A 20 6.35 12.27 5.45
CA TYR A 20 6.94 13.49 4.90
C TYR A 20 5.90 14.38 4.20
N GLU A 21 6.11 15.70 4.27
CA GLU A 21 5.35 16.65 3.48
C GLU A 21 5.75 16.55 1.99
N ALA A 22 4.78 16.46 1.08
CA ALA A 22 5.00 16.29 -0.35
C ALA A 22 5.44 17.59 -1.05
N ARG A 23 6.52 18.22 -0.56
CA ARG A 23 7.06 19.49 -1.07
C ARG A 23 8.42 19.29 -1.76
N PRO A 24 8.75 20.12 -2.76
CA PRO A 24 9.99 19.93 -3.52
C PRO A 24 11.26 20.10 -2.69
N ASN A 25 11.29 20.99 -1.70
CA ASN A 25 12.44 21.15 -0.80
C ASN A 25 12.66 19.92 0.09
N VAL A 26 11.59 19.36 0.67
CA VAL A 26 11.65 18.14 1.49
C VAL A 26 12.13 16.95 0.68
N LEU A 27 11.59 16.79 -0.54
CA LEU A 27 12.03 15.74 -1.45
C LEU A 27 13.50 15.90 -1.81
N GLU A 28 13.91 17.08 -2.23
CA GLU A 28 15.28 17.37 -2.68
C GLU A 28 16.30 17.12 -1.57
N GLN A 29 16.07 17.67 -0.37
CA GLN A 29 16.96 17.53 0.77
C GLN A 29 17.15 16.06 1.15
N HIS A 30 16.07 15.32 1.41
CA HIS A 30 16.16 13.93 1.84
C HIS A 30 16.64 12.99 0.75
N PHE A 31 16.34 13.28 -0.51
CA PHE A 31 16.91 12.53 -1.62
C PHE A 31 18.43 12.71 -1.69
N ASN A 32 18.91 13.96 -1.64
CA ASN A 32 20.33 14.28 -1.77
C ASN A 32 21.16 13.76 -0.58
N GLU A 33 20.59 13.70 0.63
CA GLU A 33 21.20 13.03 1.79
C GLU A 33 21.52 11.54 1.55
N ARG A 34 20.79 10.88 0.63
CA ARG A 34 20.85 9.43 0.40
C ARG A 34 21.49 9.06 -0.93
N TYR A 35 21.82 10.04 -1.77
CA TYR A 35 22.28 9.80 -3.13
C TYR A 35 23.70 10.29 -3.34
N TRP A 36 24.60 9.36 -3.68
CA TRP A 36 26.03 9.65 -3.89
C TRP A 36 26.39 10.08 -5.32
N GLY A 37 25.40 10.14 -6.22
CA GLY A 37 25.59 10.58 -7.61
C GLY A 37 25.33 12.09 -7.81
N ARG A 38 24.96 12.49 -9.03
CA ARG A 38 24.62 13.88 -9.33
C ARG A 38 23.34 14.32 -8.61
N SER A 39 23.52 15.19 -7.62
CA SER A 39 22.44 15.76 -6.80
C SER A 39 21.27 16.26 -7.64
N VAL A 40 20.07 16.12 -7.08
CA VAL A 40 18.83 16.63 -7.64
C VAL A 40 18.67 18.08 -7.22
N THR A 41 18.25 18.92 -8.16
CA THR A 41 17.92 20.32 -7.85
C THR A 41 16.47 20.45 -7.39
N TYR A 42 16.14 21.51 -6.67
CA TYR A 42 14.76 21.85 -6.31
C TYR A 42 13.81 21.82 -7.51
N GLN A 43 14.25 22.34 -8.66
CA GLN A 43 13.48 22.32 -9.90
C GLN A 43 13.23 20.90 -10.42
N GLY A 44 14.22 20.00 -10.29
CA GLY A 44 14.05 18.58 -10.61
C GLY A 44 13.01 17.91 -9.73
N ALA A 45 13.13 18.08 -8.41
CA ALA A 45 12.17 17.59 -7.43
C ALA A 45 10.74 18.12 -7.69
N ARG A 46 10.62 19.41 -8.00
CA ARG A 46 9.33 20.05 -8.34
C ARG A 46 8.71 19.42 -9.60
N ARG A 47 9.50 19.14 -10.63
CA ARG A 47 9.01 18.53 -11.87
C ARG A 47 8.50 17.11 -11.64
N TRP A 48 9.17 16.34 -10.78
CA TRP A 48 8.68 15.01 -10.37
C TRP A 48 7.35 15.11 -9.63
N LEU A 49 7.26 15.99 -8.63
CA LEU A 49 6.04 16.21 -7.87
C LEU A 49 4.91 16.87 -8.67
N MET A 50 5.17 17.47 -9.83
CA MET A 50 4.13 18.04 -10.72
C MET A 50 3.74 17.12 -11.88
N GLY A 51 4.41 15.97 -12.02
CA GLY A 51 4.22 15.05 -13.13
C GLY A 51 4.64 15.65 -14.46
N LEU A 52 5.70 16.46 -14.46
CA LEU A 52 6.30 17.04 -15.67
C LEU A 52 7.45 16.17 -16.21
N SER A 53 8.04 15.35 -15.34
CA SER A 53 9.08 14.37 -15.70
C SER A 53 9.08 13.21 -14.72
N ILE A 54 9.66 12.09 -15.15
CA ILE A 54 9.95 10.92 -14.32
C ILE A 54 11.47 10.88 -14.11
N PRO A 55 11.97 10.57 -12.90
CA PRO A 55 13.41 10.37 -12.66
C PRO A 55 13.99 9.25 -13.54
N GLU A 56 15.29 9.30 -13.72
CA GLU A 56 16.08 8.16 -14.22
C GLU A 56 16.03 6.98 -13.24
N GLN A 57 16.41 5.80 -13.71
CA GLN A 57 16.18 4.55 -13.00
C GLN A 57 16.92 4.46 -11.66
N ASP A 58 18.14 4.96 -11.60
CA ASP A 58 18.96 5.05 -10.38
C ASP A 58 18.30 5.95 -9.32
N LYS A 59 17.80 7.13 -9.71
CA LYS A 59 17.12 8.05 -8.81
C LYS A 59 15.75 7.51 -8.38
N LEU A 60 15.07 6.81 -9.27
CA LEU A 60 13.83 6.11 -8.94
C LEU A 60 14.06 5.02 -7.87
N GLN A 61 15.13 4.24 -7.98
CA GLN A 61 15.49 3.22 -6.99
C GLN A 61 15.75 3.83 -5.62
N VAL A 62 16.46 4.95 -5.56
CA VAL A 62 16.76 5.66 -4.30
C VAL A 62 15.48 6.23 -3.67
N LEU A 63 14.59 6.82 -4.48
CA LEU A 63 13.27 7.28 -4.00
C LEU A 63 12.44 6.12 -3.44
N ALA A 64 12.42 4.99 -4.13
CA ALA A 64 11.68 3.82 -3.72
C ALA A 64 12.22 3.24 -2.40
N GLN A 65 13.54 3.10 -2.30
CA GLN A 65 14.21 2.65 -1.08
C GLN A 65 13.95 3.59 0.10
N TRP A 66 14.06 4.90 -0.11
CA TRP A 66 13.80 5.89 0.93
C TRP A 66 12.34 5.84 1.42
N LEU A 67 11.38 5.73 0.50
CA LEU A 67 9.96 5.78 0.81
C LEU A 67 9.36 4.41 1.18
N GLY A 68 10.18 3.35 1.22
CA GLY A 68 9.74 2.00 1.60
C GLY A 68 8.76 1.38 0.61
N VAL A 69 8.84 1.74 -0.68
CA VAL A 69 7.99 1.22 -1.75
C VAL A 69 8.83 0.52 -2.82
N GLU A 70 8.23 -0.37 -3.59
CA GLU A 70 8.94 -1.06 -4.68
C GLU A 70 9.07 -0.13 -5.92
N PRO A 71 10.23 -0.07 -6.62
CA PRO A 71 10.46 0.86 -7.72
C PRO A 71 9.45 0.79 -8.87
N GLN A 72 9.05 -0.42 -9.27
CA GLN A 72 8.07 -0.65 -10.33
C GLN A 72 6.67 -0.20 -9.89
N THR A 73 6.31 -0.43 -8.63
CA THR A 73 5.09 0.06 -7.99
C THR A 73 5.06 1.59 -7.94
N LEU A 74 6.18 2.24 -7.64
CA LEU A 74 6.26 3.70 -7.66
C LEU A 74 6.12 4.26 -9.10
N ARG A 75 6.77 3.62 -10.07
CA ARG A 75 6.80 4.08 -11.47
C ARG A 75 5.48 3.84 -12.20
N TYR A 76 4.96 2.64 -12.16
CA TYR A 76 3.80 2.21 -12.96
C TYR A 76 2.52 2.08 -12.13
N GLY A 77 2.64 2.14 -10.80
CA GLY A 77 1.61 1.64 -9.91
C GLY A 77 1.81 0.15 -9.70
N THR A 78 1.24 -0.39 -8.62
CA THR A 78 0.96 -1.82 -8.60
C THR A 78 0.12 -2.08 -9.86
N PRO A 79 0.40 -3.12 -10.68
CA PRO A 79 -0.70 -3.66 -11.47
C PRO A 79 -1.85 -3.79 -10.48
N ALA A 80 -3.08 -3.48 -10.90
CA ALA A 80 -4.19 -4.01 -10.14
C ALA A 80 -3.97 -5.53 -10.11
N GLN A 81 -3.26 -6.03 -9.08
CA GLN A 81 -3.79 -7.07 -8.24
C GLN A 81 -5.23 -6.64 -8.16
N ILE A 82 -6.06 -7.34 -8.94
CA ILE A 82 -7.50 -7.42 -8.74
C ILE A 82 -7.65 -7.11 -7.28
N ALA A 83 -8.17 -5.90 -6.99
CA ALA A 83 -8.50 -5.56 -5.63
C ALA A 83 -9.38 -6.74 -5.27
N ASP A 84 -8.82 -7.70 -4.51
CA ASP A 84 -9.62 -8.75 -3.95
C ASP A 84 -10.65 -7.91 -3.25
N ALA A 85 -11.87 -7.99 -3.76
CA ALA A 85 -13.05 -7.43 -3.15
C ALA A 85 -13.28 -8.24 -1.87
N THR A 86 -12.27 -8.31 -1.02
CA THR A 86 -12.35 -8.59 0.38
C THR A 86 -12.90 -7.30 0.92
N PRO A 87 -14.23 -7.22 1.19
CA PRO A 87 -14.74 -6.09 1.95
C PRO A 87 -13.86 -5.93 3.19
N PRO A 88 -13.57 -4.68 3.60
CA PRO A 88 -12.85 -4.46 4.85
C PRO A 88 -13.54 -5.27 5.95
N TRP A 89 -12.75 -5.97 6.77
CA TRP A 89 -13.29 -6.78 7.86
C TRP A 89 -14.27 -5.92 8.68
N PRO A 90 -15.54 -6.33 8.80
CA PRO A 90 -16.53 -5.51 9.48
C PRO A 90 -16.11 -5.29 10.93
N ALA A 91 -16.36 -4.08 11.45
CA ALA A 91 -16.09 -3.79 12.84
C ALA A 91 -16.99 -4.67 13.71
N VAL A 92 -16.37 -5.62 14.44
CA VAL A 92 -17.07 -6.51 15.36
C VAL A 92 -17.38 -5.71 16.61
N THR A 93 -18.65 -5.33 16.79
CA THR A 93 -19.10 -4.47 17.90
C THR A 93 -19.56 -5.25 19.13
N ASP A 94 -19.89 -6.52 18.99
CA ASP A 94 -20.25 -7.38 20.12
C ASP A 94 -18.97 -7.84 20.88
N PRO A 95 -18.86 -7.61 22.21
CA PRO A 95 -17.78 -8.16 23.02
C PRO A 95 -17.64 -9.69 22.95
N ALA A 96 -18.74 -10.43 22.85
CA ALA A 96 -18.72 -11.89 22.76
C ALA A 96 -18.11 -12.36 21.43
N ASP A 97 -18.52 -11.75 20.32
CA ASP A 97 -17.94 -12.04 19.00
C ASP A 97 -16.45 -11.69 18.95
N ARG A 98 -16.05 -10.58 19.58
CA ARG A 98 -14.63 -10.19 19.70
C ARG A 98 -13.81 -11.23 20.46
N ALA A 99 -14.34 -11.74 21.56
CA ALA A 99 -13.69 -12.78 22.35
C ALA A 99 -13.55 -14.09 21.54
N ALA A 100 -14.62 -14.49 20.83
CA ALA A 100 -14.62 -15.69 19.99
C ALA A 100 -13.60 -15.61 18.85
N ILE A 101 -13.53 -14.46 18.15
CA ILE A 101 -12.54 -14.24 17.08
C ILE A 101 -11.12 -14.26 17.63
N SER A 102 -10.89 -13.61 18.77
CA SER A 102 -9.57 -13.58 19.41
C SER A 102 -9.11 -15.00 19.79
N ALA A 103 -10.01 -15.80 20.37
CA ALA A 103 -9.74 -17.20 20.70
C ALA A 103 -9.45 -18.04 19.45
N PHE A 104 -10.22 -17.84 18.37
CA PHE A 104 -10.00 -18.52 17.10
C PHE A 104 -8.64 -18.18 16.48
N LEU A 105 -8.23 -16.90 16.50
CA LEU A 105 -6.94 -16.46 15.95
C LEU A 105 -5.74 -16.98 16.75
N ALA A 106 -5.91 -17.23 18.06
CA ALA A 106 -4.87 -17.81 18.92
C ALA A 106 -4.63 -19.32 18.70
N LEU A 107 -5.50 -20.01 17.95
CA LEU A 107 -5.38 -21.45 17.72
C LEU A 107 -4.27 -21.80 16.70
N PRO A 108 -3.55 -22.94 16.89
CA PRO A 108 -2.67 -23.50 15.88
C PRO A 108 -3.39 -23.74 14.54
N PRO A 109 -2.69 -23.66 13.39
CA PRO A 109 -3.27 -23.83 12.05
C PRO A 109 -4.14 -25.09 11.91
N ASP A 110 -3.69 -26.21 12.49
CA ASP A 110 -4.35 -27.52 12.41
C ASP A 110 -5.74 -27.51 13.06
N ARG A 111 -5.92 -26.71 14.13
CA ARG A 111 -7.20 -26.56 14.84
C ARG A 111 -8.11 -25.53 14.19
N ARG A 112 -7.55 -24.55 13.45
CA ARG A 112 -8.33 -23.53 12.74
C ARG A 112 -9.02 -24.08 11.49
N LYS A 113 -8.47 -25.12 10.85
CA LYS A 113 -9.05 -25.71 9.64
C LYS A 113 -10.47 -26.27 9.84
N PRO A 114 -10.73 -27.22 10.77
CA PRO A 114 -12.08 -27.76 10.95
C PRO A 114 -13.08 -26.71 11.42
N LEU A 115 -12.65 -25.72 12.22
CA LEU A 115 -13.50 -24.62 12.67
C LEU A 115 -13.94 -23.71 11.51
N ARG A 116 -13.05 -23.40 10.56
CA ARG A 116 -13.42 -22.64 9.35
C ARG A 116 -14.44 -23.38 8.50
N GLU A 117 -14.29 -24.70 8.36
CA GLU A 117 -15.25 -25.54 7.64
C GLU A 117 -16.62 -25.51 8.30
N LEU A 118 -16.67 -25.62 9.64
CA LEU A 118 -17.92 -25.53 10.40
C LEU A 118 -18.59 -24.16 10.24
N ILE A 119 -17.83 -23.06 10.38
CA ILE A 119 -18.34 -21.70 10.19
C ILE A 119 -18.90 -21.52 8.77
N ALA A 120 -18.21 -22.04 7.76
CA ALA A 120 -18.66 -21.98 6.37
C ALA A 120 -19.96 -22.77 6.15
N GLN A 121 -20.09 -23.96 6.75
CA GLN A 121 -21.31 -24.77 6.68
C GLN A 121 -22.51 -24.08 7.32
N LEU A 122 -22.29 -23.38 8.45
CA LEU A 122 -23.35 -22.64 9.15
C LEU A 122 -23.68 -21.31 8.47
N GLY A 123 -22.71 -20.65 7.84
CA GLY A 123 -22.89 -19.36 7.16
C GLY A 123 -23.64 -19.45 5.83
N VAL A 124 -23.67 -20.62 5.19
CA VAL A 124 -24.52 -20.88 4.02
C VAL A 124 -25.89 -21.33 4.54
N ALA A 125 -26.83 -20.38 4.68
CA ALA A 125 -28.20 -20.72 5.06
C ALA A 125 -28.77 -21.82 4.13
N PRO A 126 -29.41 -22.89 4.67
CA PRO A 126 -30.06 -23.88 3.84
C PRO A 126 -31.19 -23.21 3.05
N ARG A 127 -31.09 -23.24 1.71
CA ARG A 127 -32.21 -22.91 0.82
C ARG A 127 -33.39 -23.82 1.20
N ARG A 128 -34.40 -23.27 1.88
CA ARG A 128 -35.70 -23.93 2.07
C ARG A 128 -36.25 -24.27 0.69
N ARG A 129 -36.24 -25.56 0.32
CA ARG A 129 -37.05 -26.07 -0.78
C ARG A 129 -38.51 -26.04 -0.31
N ARG A 130 -39.34 -25.29 -1.03
CA ARG A 130 -40.80 -25.48 -1.04
C ARG A 130 -41.13 -26.76 -1.80
#